data_AF-A0A7Y6CSA5-F1
#
_entry.id   AF-A0A7Y6CSA5-F1
#
_cell.length_a   1.000
_cell.length_b   1.000
_cell.length_c   1.000
_cell.angle_alpha   90.00
_cell.angle_beta   90.00
_cell.angle_gamma   90.00
#
_symmetry.space_group_name_H-M   'P 1'
#
loop_
_entity.id
_entity.type
_entity.pdbx_description
1 polymer ?
#
loop_
_entity_poly.entity_id
_entity_poly.type
_entity_poly.pdbx_seq_one_letter_code
_entity_poly.pdbx_strand_id
1 'polypeptide(L)'
;MERFKKLPPKSFSDALSVVLKDVKASSILTPIKLVCADQDRTREWHVALENGSYWGGGAPLEDSEEGALLSVAEAVQDLFAEVLWKVWPQCAIHDLGCHAYARFEAESPITSAHVDDDFAYWFCSGDDGHILGRVGHLEVTSVKQLE
;
A
#
# COMPACT_ATOMS: atom_id res chain seq x y z
N MET A 1 -0.63 -33.38 7.26
CA MET A 1 -1.46 -32.26 7.74
C MET A 1 -1.58 -31.27 6.61
N GLU A 2 -2.65 -31.34 5.84
CA GLU A 2 -3.00 -30.26 4.91
C GLU A 2 -3.40 -29.06 5.78
N ARG A 3 -2.49 -28.10 5.91
CA ARG A 3 -2.80 -26.76 6.39
C ARG A 3 -3.85 -26.23 5.40
N PHE A 4 -5.13 -26.28 5.76
CA PHE A 4 -6.15 -25.56 5.03
C PHE A 4 -5.61 -24.14 4.79
N LYS A 5 -5.29 -23.82 3.54
CA LYS A 5 -4.87 -22.48 3.14
C LYS A 5 -6.09 -21.62 3.43
N LYS A 6 -6.11 -20.98 4.62
CA LYS A 6 -7.16 -20.04 4.97
C LYS A 6 -7.19 -19.00 3.86
N LEU A 7 -8.36 -18.78 3.27
CA LEU A 7 -8.49 -17.71 2.29
C LEU A 7 -8.35 -16.36 3.02
N PRO A 8 -7.70 -15.36 2.41
CA PRO A 8 -7.70 -14.01 2.96
C PRO A 8 -9.15 -13.50 3.12
N PRO A 9 -9.41 -12.66 4.13
CA PRO A 9 -10.60 -11.83 4.16
C PRO A 9 -10.85 -11.16 2.80
N LYS A 10 -12.12 -11.00 2.45
CA LYS A 10 -12.52 -10.40 1.16
C LYS A 10 -12.03 -8.95 1.07
N SER A 11 -12.14 -8.20 2.17
CA SER A 11 -11.62 -6.84 2.36
C SER A 11 -10.14 -6.73 1.94
N PHE A 12 -9.27 -7.62 2.42
CA PHE A 12 -7.85 -7.63 2.03
C PHE A 12 -7.63 -7.94 0.56
N SER A 13 -8.40 -8.88 0.03
CA SER A 13 -8.30 -9.27 -1.39
C SER A 13 -8.75 -8.15 -2.32
N ASP A 14 -9.84 -7.47 -1.97
CA ASP A 14 -10.35 -6.32 -2.70
C ASP A 14 -9.37 -5.14 -2.60
N ALA A 15 -8.88 -4.84 -1.38
CA ALA A 15 -7.89 -3.80 -1.14
C ALA A 15 -6.59 -4.04 -1.93
N LEU A 16 -6.04 -5.26 -1.89
CA LEU A 16 -4.86 -5.60 -2.68
C LEU A 16 -5.14 -5.44 -4.19
N SER A 17 -6.34 -5.80 -4.65
CA SER A 17 -6.72 -5.61 -6.05
C SER A 17 -6.79 -4.14 -6.47
N VAL A 18 -7.17 -3.24 -5.55
CA VAL A 18 -7.12 -1.79 -5.76
C VAL A 18 -5.68 -1.30 -5.83
N VAL A 19 -4.85 -1.63 -4.82
CA VAL A 19 -3.45 -1.19 -4.75
C VAL A 19 -2.61 -1.73 -5.92
N LEU A 20 -2.89 -2.94 -6.39
CA LEU A 20 -2.23 -3.51 -7.57
C LEU A 20 -2.47 -2.72 -8.86
N LYS A 21 -3.51 -1.86 -8.93
CA LYS A 21 -3.67 -0.94 -10.07
C LYS A 21 -2.57 0.11 -10.07
N ASP A 22 -2.21 0.65 -8.91
CA ASP A 22 -1.13 1.63 -8.76
C ASP A 22 0.24 1.00 -8.96
N VAL A 23 0.44 -0.24 -8.47
CA VAL A 23 1.68 -0.99 -8.74
C VAL A 23 1.86 -1.17 -10.24
N LYS A 24 0.80 -1.49 -10.99
CA LYS A 24 0.83 -1.61 -12.46
C LYS A 24 1.06 -0.27 -13.17
N ALA A 25 0.65 0.85 -12.56
CA ALA A 25 0.94 2.19 -13.07
C ALA A 25 2.43 2.57 -12.87
N SER A 26 3.13 1.87 -11.97
CA SER A 26 4.57 1.97 -11.78
C SER A 26 5.36 1.01 -12.67
N SER A 27 6.67 1.20 -12.76
CA SER A 27 7.59 0.29 -13.47
C SER A 27 7.94 -0.99 -12.69
N ILE A 28 7.26 -1.26 -11.56
CA ILE A 28 7.52 -2.42 -10.72
C ILE A 28 6.65 -3.59 -11.16
N LEU A 29 7.29 -4.62 -11.73
CA LEU A 29 6.62 -5.81 -12.31
C LEU A 29 6.55 -7.02 -11.36
N THR A 30 6.98 -6.87 -10.11
CA THR A 30 7.05 -8.00 -9.19
C THR A 30 5.65 -8.42 -8.72
N PRO A 31 5.25 -9.70 -8.88
CA PRO A 31 3.97 -10.15 -8.37
C PRO A 31 3.94 -10.17 -6.83
N ILE A 32 2.81 -9.74 -6.28
CA ILE A 32 2.55 -9.59 -4.86
C ILE A 32 1.31 -10.40 -4.49
N LYS A 33 1.30 -10.99 -3.30
CA LYS A 33 0.20 -11.78 -2.76
C LYS A 33 0.01 -11.56 -1.27
N LEU A 34 -1.13 -11.99 -0.75
CA LEU A 34 -1.39 -12.08 0.68
C LEU A 34 -0.85 -13.40 1.23
N VAL A 35 -0.20 -13.35 2.39
CA VAL A 35 0.25 -14.53 3.14
C VAL A 35 -0.27 -14.45 4.57
N CYS A 36 -0.66 -15.60 5.11
CA CYS A 36 -1.01 -15.73 6.52
C CYS A 36 0.19 -16.30 7.27
N ALA A 37 0.79 -15.50 8.14
CA ALA A 37 1.88 -15.93 9.01
C ALA A 37 1.31 -16.39 10.36
N ASP A 38 1.76 -17.55 10.83
CA ASP A 38 1.55 -17.96 12.22
C ASP A 38 2.70 -17.31 13.05
N GLN A 39 2.48 -16.11 13.60
CA GLN A 39 3.42 -15.44 14.51
C GLN A 39 2.89 -15.57 15.94
N ASP A 40 3.71 -16.05 16.89
CA ASP A 40 3.41 -16.04 18.34
C ASP A 40 1.98 -16.46 18.78
N ARG A 41 1.37 -17.40 18.05
CA ARG A 41 0.00 -17.93 18.22
C ARG A 41 -1.13 -17.03 17.73
N THR A 42 -0.83 -15.88 17.13
CA THR A 42 -1.75 -15.09 16.31
C THR A 42 -1.58 -15.48 14.83
N ARG A 43 -2.66 -15.31 14.07
CA ARG A 43 -2.63 -15.47 12.62
C ARG A 43 -2.80 -14.11 12.01
N GLU A 44 -1.71 -13.60 11.47
CA GLU A 44 -1.63 -12.27 10.92
C GLU A 44 -1.47 -12.36 9.40
N TRP A 45 -2.12 -11.44 8.71
CA TRP A 45 -2.02 -11.32 7.27
C TRP A 45 -0.96 -10.28 6.94
N HIS A 46 -0.13 -10.60 5.97
CA HIS A 46 0.90 -9.71 5.43
C HIS A 46 0.83 -9.71 3.91
N VAL A 47 1.40 -8.68 3.33
CA VAL A 47 1.70 -8.60 1.90
C VAL A 47 3.08 -9.20 1.66
N ALA A 48 3.21 -10.05 0.64
CA ALA A 48 4.44 -10.76 0.30
C ALA A 48 4.70 -10.78 -1.19
N LEU A 49 5.95 -10.97 -1.58
CA LEU A 49 6.32 -11.31 -2.94
C LEU A 49 5.84 -12.72 -3.33
N GLU A 50 5.84 -13.03 -4.62
CA GLU A 50 5.44 -14.35 -5.14
C GLU A 50 6.20 -15.52 -4.50
N ASN A 51 7.48 -15.34 -4.18
CA ASN A 51 8.31 -16.35 -3.52
C ASN A 51 7.97 -16.53 -2.01
N GLY A 52 7.06 -15.71 -1.47
CA GLY A 52 6.64 -15.74 -0.06
C GLY A 52 7.48 -14.84 0.87
N SER A 53 8.49 -14.14 0.38
CA SER A 53 9.22 -13.13 1.16
C SER A 53 8.30 -11.97 1.52
N TYR A 54 8.27 -11.58 2.79
CA TYR A 54 7.48 -10.48 3.31
C TYR A 54 8.29 -9.70 4.35
N TRP A 55 7.88 -8.46 4.62
CA TRP A 55 8.41 -7.68 5.72
C TRP A 55 7.64 -8.00 7.01
N GLY A 56 8.32 -8.60 8.00
CA GLY A 56 7.70 -9.00 9.26
C GLY A 56 7.70 -7.93 10.34
N GLY A 57 8.42 -6.81 10.14
CA GLY A 57 8.48 -5.70 11.10
C GLY A 57 7.38 -4.64 10.91
N GLY A 58 6.58 -4.76 9.84
CA GLY A 58 5.43 -3.88 9.60
C GLY A 58 4.23 -4.25 10.47
N ALA A 59 3.27 -3.34 10.57
CA ALA A 59 2.02 -3.61 11.28
C ALA A 59 1.24 -4.75 10.58
N PRO A 60 0.55 -5.63 11.33
CA PRO A 60 -0.33 -6.62 10.72
C PRO A 60 -1.50 -5.93 10.00
N LEU A 61 -2.04 -6.59 8.96
CA LEU A 61 -3.16 -6.03 8.21
C LEU A 61 -4.42 -5.89 9.08
N GLU A 62 -5.07 -4.72 9.01
CA GLU A 62 -6.28 -4.41 9.77
C GLU A 62 -7.55 -4.68 8.96
N ASP A 63 -8.38 -5.62 9.43
CA ASP A 63 -9.65 -6.02 8.79
C ASP A 63 -10.83 -5.17 9.30
N SER A 64 -10.77 -3.86 9.10
CA SER A 64 -11.89 -2.92 9.31
C SER A 64 -12.48 -2.45 7.98
N GLU A 65 -13.74 -1.98 8.00
CA GLU A 65 -14.47 -1.57 6.81
C GLU A 65 -13.72 -0.45 6.06
N GLU A 66 -13.11 0.47 6.78
CA GLU A 66 -12.35 1.60 6.22
C GLU A 66 -10.83 1.38 6.23
N GLY A 67 -10.30 0.58 7.16
CA GLY A 67 -8.85 0.44 7.37
C GLY A 67 -8.15 -0.58 6.48
N ALA A 68 -8.87 -1.53 5.89
CA ALA A 68 -8.25 -2.58 5.07
C ALA A 68 -7.50 -2.02 3.85
N LEU A 69 -8.01 -0.96 3.22
CA LEU A 69 -7.34 -0.34 2.06
C LEU A 69 -6.05 0.39 2.47
N LEU A 70 -6.11 1.19 3.53
CA LEU A 70 -4.94 1.93 4.05
C LEU A 70 -3.85 0.97 4.51
N SER A 71 -4.24 -0.02 5.32
CA SER A 71 -3.32 -1.01 5.87
C SER A 71 -2.64 -1.83 4.78
N VAL A 72 -3.37 -2.26 3.74
CA VAL A 72 -2.78 -2.97 2.59
C VAL A 72 -1.90 -2.05 1.75
N ALA A 73 -2.28 -0.79 1.56
CA ALA A 73 -1.50 0.19 0.80
C ALA A 73 -0.14 0.46 1.48
N GLU A 74 -0.14 0.77 2.78
CA GLU A 74 1.09 0.89 3.59
C GLU A 74 1.90 -0.41 3.56
N ALA A 75 1.29 -1.57 3.75
CA ALA A 75 2.01 -2.83 3.74
C ALA A 75 2.68 -3.16 2.38
N VAL A 76 2.09 -2.73 1.25
CA VAL A 76 2.74 -2.85 -0.07
C VAL A 76 3.92 -1.88 -0.18
N GLN A 77 3.79 -0.66 0.34
CA GLN A 77 4.89 0.31 0.40
C GLN A 77 6.05 -0.23 1.23
N ASP A 78 5.77 -0.71 2.45
CA ASP A 78 6.75 -1.32 3.35
C ASP A 78 7.44 -2.51 2.70
N LEU A 79 6.68 -3.38 2.01
CA LEU A 79 7.25 -4.52 1.29
C LEU A 79 8.25 -4.07 0.23
N PHE A 80 7.93 -3.01 -0.52
CA PHE A 80 8.80 -2.48 -1.56
C PHE A 80 10.03 -1.80 -0.98
N ALA A 81 9.87 -1.03 0.10
CA ALA A 81 10.96 -0.38 0.80
C ALA A 81 11.93 -1.40 1.42
N GLU A 82 11.42 -2.33 2.22
CA GLU A 82 12.25 -3.18 3.09
C GLU A 82 12.72 -4.47 2.40
N VAL A 83 11.94 -5.02 1.47
CA VAL A 83 12.30 -6.27 0.77
C VAL A 83 12.92 -6.01 -0.59
N LEU A 84 12.41 -5.02 -1.34
CA LEU A 84 12.91 -4.71 -2.69
C LEU A 84 13.86 -3.52 -2.74
N TRP A 85 14.02 -2.75 -1.64
CA TRP A 85 14.84 -1.54 -1.61
C TRP A 85 14.41 -0.53 -2.68
N LYS A 86 13.11 -0.41 -2.90
CA LYS A 86 12.50 0.49 -3.88
C LYS A 86 11.56 1.47 -3.20
N VAL A 87 11.72 2.74 -3.54
CA VAL A 87 10.79 3.80 -3.14
C VAL A 87 9.54 3.72 -4.01
N TRP A 88 8.37 3.57 -3.38
CA TRP A 88 7.09 3.51 -4.08
C TRP A 88 5.92 3.77 -3.10
N PRO A 89 4.82 4.41 -3.52
CA PRO A 89 4.75 5.24 -4.71
C PRO A 89 5.69 6.43 -4.53
N GLN A 90 6.45 6.76 -5.58
CA GLN A 90 7.41 7.84 -5.49
C GLN A 90 6.78 9.15 -5.94
N CYS A 91 6.95 10.21 -5.15
CA CYS A 91 6.60 11.56 -5.55
C CYS A 91 7.56 12.06 -6.62
N ALA A 92 7.04 12.47 -7.78
CA ALA A 92 7.85 13.00 -8.87
C ALA A 92 8.47 14.39 -8.58
N ILE A 93 7.98 15.09 -7.55
CA ILE A 93 8.47 16.43 -7.16
C ILE A 93 9.62 16.29 -6.16
N HIS A 94 9.45 15.46 -5.12
CA HIS A 94 10.38 15.39 -3.99
C HIS A 94 11.24 14.12 -3.96
N ASP A 95 11.01 13.16 -4.87
CA ASP A 95 11.71 11.87 -4.91
C ASP A 95 11.49 10.98 -3.66
N LEU A 96 10.50 11.33 -2.83
CA LEU A 96 10.15 10.63 -1.59
C LEU A 96 9.11 9.53 -1.78
N GLY A 97 9.13 8.53 -0.90
CA GLY A 97 8.04 7.56 -0.76
C GLY A 97 6.80 8.23 -0.19
N CYS A 98 5.65 7.91 -0.75
CA CYS A 98 4.36 8.41 -0.30
C CYS A 98 3.69 7.40 0.62
N HIS A 99 2.85 7.91 1.50
CA HIS A 99 2.07 7.13 2.46
C HIS A 99 0.59 7.24 2.12
N ALA A 100 -0.16 6.18 2.39
CA ALA A 100 -1.60 6.14 2.28
C ALA A 100 -2.23 6.85 3.48
N TYR A 101 -3.16 7.77 3.21
CA TYR A 101 -3.91 8.50 4.22
C TYR A 101 -5.39 8.58 3.85
N ALA A 102 -6.24 8.61 4.87
CA ALA A 102 -7.63 9.02 4.75
C ALA A 102 -7.95 10.17 5.72
N ARG A 103 -9.06 10.88 5.47
CA ARG A 103 -9.42 12.06 6.27
C ARG A 103 -9.92 11.71 7.68
N PHE A 104 -10.47 10.51 7.88
CA PHE A 104 -10.98 10.10 9.20
C PHE A 104 -9.87 9.80 10.22
N GLU A 105 -8.59 9.82 9.82
CA GLU A 105 -7.48 9.79 10.78
C GLU A 105 -7.40 11.13 11.52
N ALA A 106 -7.43 11.07 12.86
CA ALA A 106 -7.61 12.22 13.75
C ALA A 106 -6.55 13.34 13.60
N GLU A 107 -5.44 13.06 12.92
CA GLU A 107 -4.32 13.97 12.66
C GLU A 107 -3.94 14.03 11.17
N SER A 108 -4.90 13.76 10.26
CA SER A 108 -4.63 13.71 8.82
C SER A 108 -3.96 15.00 8.33
N PRO A 109 -2.77 14.91 7.67
CA PRO A 109 -2.07 16.07 7.14
C PRO A 109 -2.76 16.67 5.90
N ILE A 110 -3.81 16.00 5.40
CA ILE A 110 -4.55 16.44 4.23
C ILE A 110 -5.61 17.47 4.64
N THR A 111 -5.39 18.74 4.26
CA THR A 111 -6.39 19.80 4.48
C THR A 111 -7.63 19.56 3.60
N SER A 112 -8.80 19.69 4.22
CA SER A 112 -10.14 19.27 3.76
C SER A 112 -10.68 19.86 2.44
N ALA A 113 -9.90 20.64 1.70
CA ALA A 113 -10.39 21.37 0.53
C ALA A 113 -10.47 20.51 -0.75
N HIS A 114 -9.77 19.38 -0.84
CA HIS A 114 -9.64 18.61 -2.09
C HIS A 114 -9.80 17.09 -1.95
N VAL A 115 -10.27 16.61 -0.79
CA VAL A 115 -10.48 15.17 -0.55
C VAL A 115 -11.89 14.87 -0.12
N ASP A 116 -12.36 13.75 -0.64
CA ASP A 116 -13.61 13.10 -0.29
C ASP A 116 -13.32 12.05 0.79
N ASP A 117 -14.14 12.07 1.85
CA ASP A 117 -13.95 11.33 3.11
C ASP A 117 -14.06 9.81 2.92
N ASP A 118 -14.65 9.39 1.81
CA ASP A 118 -14.86 7.97 1.46
C ASP A 118 -13.64 7.33 0.78
N PHE A 119 -12.54 8.07 0.61
CA PHE A 119 -11.38 7.60 -0.16
C PHE A 119 -10.06 7.67 0.61
N ALA A 120 -9.19 6.72 0.28
CA ALA A 120 -7.77 6.75 0.62
C ALA A 120 -6.97 7.45 -0.48
N TYR A 121 -5.92 8.17 -0.10
CA TYR A 121 -5.05 8.93 -0.98
C TYR A 121 -3.57 8.62 -0.70
N TRP A 122 -2.76 8.65 -1.75
CA TRP A 122 -1.31 8.73 -1.60
C TRP A 122 -0.89 10.17 -1.33
N PHE A 123 -0.20 10.37 -0.21
CA PHE A 123 0.27 11.66 0.25
C PHE A 123 1.79 11.68 0.33
N CYS A 124 2.38 12.72 -0.24
CA CYS A 124 3.79 13.05 -0.05
C CYS A 124 3.92 14.05 1.08
N SER A 125 4.85 13.80 2.00
CA SER A 125 5.18 14.69 3.13
C SER A 125 6.26 15.74 2.80
N GLY A 126 6.63 15.90 1.53
CA GLY A 126 7.59 16.92 1.09
C GLY A 126 7.00 18.34 1.11
N ASP A 127 7.80 19.31 1.53
CA ASP A 127 7.41 20.72 1.76
C ASP A 127 6.16 20.84 2.67
N ASP A 128 5.09 21.46 2.16
CA ASP A 128 3.79 21.61 2.86
C ASP A 128 2.89 20.36 2.72
N GLY A 129 3.40 19.31 2.07
CA GLY A 129 2.70 18.08 1.76
C GLY A 129 1.68 18.20 0.63
N HIS A 130 1.50 17.14 -0.15
CA HIS A 130 0.53 17.13 -1.24
C HIS A 130 0.05 15.73 -1.60
N ILE A 131 -1.12 15.68 -2.22
CA ILE A 131 -1.73 14.45 -2.72
C ILE A 131 -1.16 14.12 -4.11
N LEU A 132 -0.74 12.87 -4.29
CA LEU A 132 -0.41 12.32 -5.60
C LEU A 132 -1.67 11.86 -6.34
N GLY A 133 -2.59 11.21 -5.63
CA GLY A 133 -3.83 10.70 -6.19
C GLY A 133 -4.56 9.78 -5.22
N ARG A 134 -5.76 9.34 -5.62
CA ARG A 134 -6.50 8.30 -4.87
C ARG A 134 -5.77 6.96 -4.99
N VAL A 135 -5.81 6.17 -3.93
CA VAL A 135 -5.31 4.79 -3.97
C VAL A 135 -6.12 4.00 -5.01
N GLY A 136 -5.42 3.31 -5.92
CA GLY A 136 -5.95 2.58 -7.06
C GLY A 136 -6.16 3.41 -8.33
N HIS A 137 -5.77 4.69 -8.31
CA HIS A 137 -5.96 5.66 -9.40
C HIS A 137 -4.68 6.46 -9.72
N LEU A 138 -3.49 5.94 -9.41
CA LEU A 138 -2.26 6.55 -9.89
C LEU A 138 -2.18 6.43 -11.42
N GLU A 139 -1.84 7.54 -12.07
CA GLU A 139 -1.58 7.57 -13.50
C GLU A 139 -0.22 6.93 -13.82
N VAL A 140 -0.11 6.34 -15.02
CA VAL A 140 1.14 5.73 -15.47
C VAL A 140 2.23 6.80 -15.51
N THR A 141 3.27 6.61 -14.69
CA THR A 141 4.42 7.51 -14.73
C THR A 141 5.22 7.19 -15.99
N SER A 142 5.02 7.98 -17.04
CA SER A 142 5.86 7.90 -18.24
C SER A 142 7.28 8.31 -17.85
N VAL A 143 8.21 7.35 -17.86
CA VAL A 143 9.64 7.64 -17.70
C VAL A 143 10.01 8.62 -18.81
N LYS A 144 10.37 9.86 -18.46
CA LYS A 144 11.13 10.69 -19.40
C LYS A 144 12.45 9.97 -19.61
N GLN A 145 12.61 9.31 -20.77
CA GLN A 145 13.94 8.93 -21.25
C GLN A 145 14.77 10.21 -21.26
N LEU A 146 15.76 10.26 -20.37
CA LEU A 146 16.86 11.20 -20.51
C LEU A 146 17.63 10.74 -21.76
N GLU A 147 17.60 11.59 -22.80
CA GLU A 147 18.46 11.48 -23.99
C GLU A 147 19.93 11.69 -23.62
#